data_AF-A0A956JZ62-F1
#
_entry.id   AF-A0A956JZ62-F1
#
_cell.length_a   1.000
_cell.length_b   1.000
_cell.length_c   1.000
_cell.angle_alpha   90.00
_cell.angle_beta   90.00
_cell.angle_gamma   90.00
#
_symmetry.space_group_name_H-M   'P 1'
#
loop_
_entity.id
_entity.type
_entity.pdbx_description
1 polymer ?
#
loop_
_entity_poly.entity_id
_entity_poly.type
_entity_poly.pdbx_seq_one_letter_code
_entity_poly.pdbx_strand_id
1 'polypeptide(L)'
;MARSYEELMGAIGRAMFFRPERKRVRDLWSREANPALLIGGVEHALFDVSMNGVSFVTREGTWEIGRPVEIELRLHDAAVYEGAARVARCEPVPGGNRVALALAGGFLDLPEVMRRDEEARLERELWGGPAATWSLVPAGYADALMQIVHFVQFYRASLARHEARYRAEGNASARQLDELAARAADAMRGPWNELERTASRAAMECLTRPEVLRASKAVTETVLTPLLIEAPMIRRSYHKPLGYPGDYQVMLYYYDNTFEGESVVARVFHKFFVEHPLSNGVRTREQYVVELMGREMERVQAARVADPARGFAVTSLGCGPAREVADFVTTRGAWDGEAHWILIDQEEETLSVAYRGAQRAIASTGALGSLHCLNLSFAQLLQEPALMKSVERQDFIYSTGLFDYLREGRAQALIAGLYERLAPGGLLAIGNALAPNEWFWSPEFVLDWTLLYRTRDEMLRLAAKVAGEPEVEVTVEPGGAYFFLLLRKPASAA
;
A
#
# COMPACT_ATOMS: atom_id res chain seq x y z
N MET A 1 1.95 -28.02 19.50
CA MET A 1 2.35 -29.42 19.78
C MET A 1 3.84 -29.55 19.48
N ALA A 2 4.61 -30.13 20.42
CA ALA A 2 6.03 -30.41 20.17
C ALA A 2 6.14 -31.59 19.20
N ARG A 3 6.93 -31.44 18.14
CA ARG A 3 7.20 -32.53 17.19
C ARG A 3 8.17 -33.55 17.81
N SER A 4 7.98 -34.82 17.52
CA SER A 4 8.93 -35.87 17.91
C SER A 4 10.22 -35.74 17.09
N TYR A 5 11.35 -36.26 17.58
CA TYR A 5 12.63 -36.15 16.88
C TYR A 5 12.60 -36.85 15.49
N GLU A 6 11.78 -37.89 15.35
CA GLU A 6 11.56 -38.63 14.10
C GLU A 6 10.76 -37.82 13.07
N GLU A 7 9.94 -36.86 13.53
CA GLU A 7 9.19 -35.92 12.68
C GLU A 7 10.04 -34.72 12.22
N LEU A 8 11.24 -34.56 12.77
CA LEU A 8 12.22 -33.53 12.37
C LEU A 8 13.06 -34.03 11.19
N MET A 9 12.44 -34.18 10.03
CA MET A 9 13.19 -34.46 8.81
C MET A 9 14.10 -33.28 8.43
N GLY A 10 15.40 -33.57 8.25
CA GLY A 10 16.36 -32.62 7.72
C GLY A 10 16.12 -32.29 6.24
N ALA A 11 16.89 -31.34 5.72
CA ALA A 11 16.82 -30.97 4.30
C ALA A 11 17.21 -32.14 3.38
N ILE A 12 16.64 -32.21 2.18
CA ILE A 12 16.93 -33.25 1.17
C ILE A 12 17.66 -32.62 -0.04
N GLY A 13 18.48 -33.40 -0.74
CA GLY A 13 19.17 -32.95 -1.95
C GLY A 13 20.24 -31.91 -1.66
N ARG A 14 20.32 -30.85 -2.48
CA ARG A 14 21.37 -29.81 -2.33
C ARG A 14 21.26 -29.01 -1.03
N ALA A 15 20.07 -28.96 -0.42
CA ALA A 15 19.84 -28.24 0.83
C ALA A 15 20.44 -28.97 2.06
N MET A 16 20.90 -30.22 1.91
CA MET A 16 21.68 -30.93 2.94
C MET A 16 23.03 -30.24 3.23
N PHE A 17 23.60 -29.55 2.24
CA PHE A 17 24.84 -28.83 2.41
C PHE A 17 24.53 -27.43 2.91
N PHE A 18 24.82 -27.17 4.18
CA PHE A 18 24.70 -25.83 4.74
C PHE A 18 25.52 -24.84 3.90
N ARG A 19 24.85 -23.78 3.46
CA ARG A 19 25.49 -22.64 2.80
C ARG A 19 25.08 -21.40 3.57
N PRO A 20 26.04 -20.57 4.01
CA PRO A 20 25.72 -19.28 4.58
C PRO A 20 24.81 -18.50 3.63
N GLU A 21 23.77 -17.90 4.19
CA GLU A 21 22.86 -17.04 3.43
C GLU A 21 23.65 -15.91 2.78
N ARG A 22 23.38 -15.65 1.49
CA ARG A 22 23.93 -14.49 0.78
C ARG A 22 22.86 -13.39 0.77
N LYS A 23 23.20 -12.21 1.27
CA LYS A 23 22.32 -11.04 1.27
C LYS A 23 22.81 -10.04 0.24
N ARG A 24 21.90 -9.36 -0.46
CA ARG A 24 22.30 -8.29 -1.37
C ARG A 24 22.83 -7.14 -0.54
N VAL A 25 23.86 -6.47 -1.03
CA VAL A 25 24.49 -5.33 -0.34
C VAL A 25 23.47 -4.27 0.08
N ARG A 26 22.57 -3.91 -0.83
CA ARG A 26 21.50 -2.92 -0.60
C ARG A 26 20.49 -3.31 0.48
N ASP A 27 20.40 -4.60 0.79
CA ASP A 27 19.49 -5.15 1.80
C ASP A 27 20.23 -5.35 3.15
N LEU A 28 21.57 -5.22 3.15
CA LEU A 28 22.44 -5.51 4.29
C LEU A 28 23.04 -4.24 4.92
N TRP A 29 23.46 -3.28 4.11
CA TRP A 29 24.13 -2.05 4.55
C TRP A 29 23.42 -0.81 4.04
N SER A 30 23.58 0.32 4.73
CA SER A 30 23.08 1.60 4.23
C SER A 30 23.79 2.02 2.94
N ARG A 31 23.15 2.92 2.19
CA ARG A 31 23.79 3.59 1.05
C ARG A 31 25.01 4.41 1.47
N GLU A 32 25.02 4.90 2.70
CA GLU A 32 26.14 5.68 3.26
C GLU A 32 27.33 4.81 3.62
N ALA A 33 27.14 3.49 3.77
CA ALA A 33 28.23 2.55 4.03
C ALA A 33 29.30 2.56 2.94
N ASN A 34 28.96 3.08 1.74
CA ASN A 34 29.82 3.15 0.57
C ASN A 34 30.67 1.88 0.38
N PRO A 35 30.04 0.71 0.23
CA PRO A 35 30.74 -0.57 0.21
C PRO A 35 31.60 -0.69 -1.03
N ALA A 36 32.91 -0.80 -0.84
CA ALA A 36 33.90 -0.90 -1.90
C ALA A 36 34.70 -2.21 -1.79
N LEU A 37 34.74 -2.99 -2.88
CA LEU A 37 35.59 -4.18 -2.99
C LEU A 37 36.79 -3.83 -3.86
N LEU A 38 37.97 -3.77 -3.27
CA LEU A 38 39.21 -3.57 -4.01
C LEU A 38 39.83 -4.92 -4.35
N ILE A 39 40.19 -5.11 -5.61
CA ILE A 39 40.94 -6.28 -6.09
C ILE A 39 42.14 -5.77 -6.87
N GLY A 40 43.36 -6.01 -6.36
CA GLY A 40 44.57 -5.49 -6.99
C GLY A 40 44.58 -3.96 -7.13
N GLY A 41 43.94 -3.24 -6.19
CA GLY A 41 43.83 -1.77 -6.21
C GLY A 41 42.72 -1.20 -7.10
N VAL A 42 41.97 -2.05 -7.81
CA VAL A 42 40.80 -1.64 -8.62
C VAL A 42 39.53 -1.84 -7.82
N GLU A 43 38.70 -0.81 -7.75
CA GLU A 43 37.43 -0.85 -7.07
C GLU A 43 36.34 -1.52 -7.91
N HIS A 44 35.59 -2.42 -7.30
CA HIS A 44 34.46 -3.12 -7.88
C HIS A 44 33.20 -2.93 -7.02
N ALA A 45 32.07 -2.69 -7.68
CA ALA A 45 30.78 -2.56 -7.01
C ALA A 45 30.28 -3.93 -6.51
N LEU A 46 30.16 -4.09 -5.19
CA LEU A 46 29.62 -5.31 -4.61
C LEU A 46 28.14 -5.50 -4.96
N PHE A 47 27.76 -6.76 -5.15
CA PHE A 47 26.40 -7.18 -5.45
C PHE A 47 25.76 -7.92 -4.26
N ASP A 48 26.40 -8.99 -3.79
CA ASP A 48 25.95 -9.75 -2.61
C ASP A 48 27.12 -10.24 -1.76
N VAL A 49 26.82 -10.51 -0.49
CA VAL A 49 27.79 -10.88 0.54
C VAL A 49 27.23 -12.01 1.40
N SER A 50 28.09 -12.95 1.78
CA SER A 50 27.88 -13.92 2.86
C SER A 50 29.09 -13.95 3.78
N MET A 51 28.94 -14.66 4.89
CA MET A 51 30.01 -14.88 5.87
C MET A 51 31.33 -15.42 5.24
N ASN A 52 31.25 -16.13 4.11
CA ASN A 52 32.41 -16.76 3.48
C ASN A 52 32.64 -16.35 2.00
N GLY A 53 32.02 -15.27 1.54
CA GLY A 53 32.23 -14.84 0.16
C GLY A 53 31.51 -13.56 -0.21
N VAL A 54 31.97 -12.94 -1.29
CA VAL A 54 31.42 -11.71 -1.86
C VAL A 54 31.17 -11.94 -3.35
N SER A 55 30.32 -11.13 -3.97
CA SER A 55 30.22 -11.08 -5.42
C SER A 55 30.13 -9.64 -5.91
N PHE A 56 30.55 -9.42 -7.14
CA PHE A 56 30.52 -8.12 -7.81
C PHE A 56 30.16 -8.32 -9.28
N VAL A 57 29.75 -7.25 -9.96
CA VAL A 57 29.45 -7.26 -11.40
C VAL A 57 30.48 -6.43 -12.13
N THR A 58 31.08 -7.00 -13.17
CA THR A 58 32.09 -6.33 -14.00
C THR A 58 31.90 -6.65 -15.48
N ARG A 59 32.21 -5.70 -16.36
CA ARG A 59 32.32 -5.92 -17.82
C ARG A 59 33.74 -6.20 -18.27
N GLU A 60 34.69 -6.06 -17.36
CA GLU A 60 36.12 -6.02 -17.63
C GLU A 60 36.82 -7.24 -17.02
N GLY A 61 37.85 -7.70 -17.73
CA GLY A 61 38.72 -8.80 -17.32
C GLY A 61 38.14 -10.20 -17.58
N THR A 62 39.04 -11.17 -17.68
CA THR A 62 38.75 -12.60 -17.67
C THR A 62 38.93 -13.15 -16.26
N TRP A 63 37.87 -13.78 -15.75
CA TRP A 63 37.82 -14.32 -14.39
C TRP A 63 37.74 -15.84 -14.46
N GLU A 64 38.85 -16.51 -14.20
CA GLU A 64 38.94 -17.97 -14.23
C GLU A 64 38.59 -18.56 -12.87
N ILE A 65 37.71 -19.56 -12.86
CA ILE A 65 37.32 -20.28 -11.64
C ILE A 65 38.56 -20.92 -11.02
N GLY A 66 38.75 -20.73 -9.72
CA GLY A 66 39.89 -21.21 -8.94
C GLY A 66 41.04 -20.21 -8.82
N ARG A 67 41.06 -19.14 -9.63
CA ARG A 67 42.12 -18.12 -9.56
C ARG A 67 42.16 -17.45 -8.18
N PRO A 68 43.32 -17.43 -7.50
CA PRO A 68 43.49 -16.68 -6.26
C PRO A 68 43.58 -15.17 -6.56
N VAL A 69 42.98 -14.38 -5.68
CA VAL A 69 42.97 -12.91 -5.73
C VAL A 69 43.07 -12.36 -4.31
N GLU A 70 43.85 -11.30 -4.12
CA GLU A 70 43.83 -10.53 -2.87
C GLU A 70 42.70 -9.52 -2.94
N ILE A 71 41.91 -9.44 -1.87
CA ILE A 71 40.79 -8.52 -1.79
C ILE A 71 40.84 -7.69 -0.52
N GLU A 72 40.34 -6.47 -0.63
CA GLU A 72 40.04 -5.61 0.51
C GLU A 72 38.59 -5.15 0.39
N LEU A 73 37.80 -5.36 1.44
CA LEU A 73 36.44 -4.86 1.54
C LEU A 73 36.41 -3.70 2.52
N ARG A 74 35.93 -2.54 2.06
CA ARG A 74 35.79 -1.34 2.88
C ARG A 74 34.33 -0.96 3.09
N LEU A 75 34.04 -0.41 4.26
CA LEU A 75 32.82 0.33 4.59
C LEU A 75 33.19 1.60 5.35
N HIS A 76 32.55 2.73 5.03
CA HIS A 76 32.90 4.03 5.63
C HIS A 76 34.40 4.33 5.55
N ASP A 77 35.03 3.99 4.42
CA ASP A 77 36.48 4.07 4.16
C ASP A 77 37.39 3.24 5.09
N ALA A 78 36.82 2.40 5.96
CA ALA A 78 37.53 1.49 6.84
C ALA A 78 37.50 0.05 6.30
N ALA A 79 38.64 -0.65 6.34
CA ALA A 79 38.72 -2.06 5.98
C ALA A 79 37.95 -2.92 6.98
N VAL A 80 36.96 -3.67 6.48
CA VAL A 80 36.19 -4.66 7.26
C VAL A 80 36.61 -6.10 6.96
N TYR A 81 37.33 -6.32 5.85
CA TYR A 81 38.04 -7.57 5.56
C TYR A 81 39.21 -7.30 4.63
N GLU A 82 40.33 -7.96 4.87
CA GLU A 82 41.49 -7.98 3.98
C GLU A 82 42.04 -9.40 3.94
N GLY A 83 42.28 -9.91 2.73
CA GLY A 83 42.96 -11.19 2.56
C GLY A 83 42.64 -11.92 1.25
N ALA A 84 43.20 -13.13 1.16
CA ALA A 84 43.09 -13.96 -0.04
C ALA A 84 41.66 -14.49 -0.23
N ALA A 85 41.19 -14.44 -1.47
CA ALA A 85 39.99 -15.08 -1.95
C ALA A 85 40.29 -15.86 -3.23
N ARG A 86 39.32 -16.66 -3.68
CA ARG A 86 39.38 -17.36 -4.96
C ARG A 86 38.11 -17.16 -5.75
N VAL A 87 38.22 -17.08 -7.07
CA VAL A 87 37.06 -17.05 -7.96
C VAL A 87 36.31 -18.37 -7.84
N ALA A 88 35.10 -18.35 -7.28
CA ALA A 88 34.29 -19.54 -7.06
C ALA A 88 33.29 -19.78 -8.20
N ARG A 89 32.79 -18.71 -8.83
CA ARG A 89 31.82 -18.79 -9.92
C ARG A 89 31.85 -17.51 -10.77
N CYS A 90 31.60 -17.67 -12.07
CA CYS A 90 31.32 -16.57 -12.98
C CYS A 90 30.01 -16.87 -13.71
N GLU A 91 29.12 -15.87 -13.81
CA GLU A 91 27.82 -16.03 -14.45
C GLU A 91 27.46 -14.78 -15.26
N PRO A 92 27.01 -14.92 -16.52
CA PRO A 92 26.56 -13.77 -17.30
C PRO A 92 25.28 -13.18 -16.70
N VAL A 93 25.25 -11.86 -16.56
CA VAL A 93 24.10 -11.10 -16.06
C VAL A 93 23.87 -9.86 -16.93
N PRO A 94 22.65 -9.28 -16.94
CA PRO A 94 22.43 -8.00 -17.58
C PRO A 94 23.40 -6.95 -17.03
N GLY A 95 24.28 -6.43 -17.89
CA GLY A 95 25.30 -5.47 -17.50
C GLY A 95 26.72 -6.00 -17.28
N GLY A 96 26.99 -7.30 -17.49
CA GLY A 96 28.35 -7.85 -17.48
C GLY A 96 28.41 -9.30 -17.00
N ASN A 97 29.49 -9.67 -16.32
CA ASN A 97 29.65 -10.93 -15.62
C ASN A 97 29.56 -10.70 -14.12
N ARG A 98 28.73 -11.49 -13.43
CA ARG A 98 28.76 -11.58 -11.97
C ARG A 98 29.84 -12.57 -11.56
N VAL A 99 30.85 -12.07 -10.84
CA VAL A 99 31.97 -12.85 -10.34
C VAL A 99 31.78 -13.06 -8.84
N ALA A 100 31.71 -14.31 -8.41
CA ALA A 100 31.60 -14.67 -7.00
C ALA A 100 32.96 -15.14 -6.48
N LEU A 101 33.41 -14.54 -5.38
CA LEU A 101 34.64 -14.88 -4.69
C LEU A 101 34.30 -15.65 -3.42
N ALA A 102 35.04 -16.73 -3.17
CA ALA A 102 35.05 -17.43 -1.89
C ALA A 102 36.30 -17.00 -1.11
N LEU A 103 36.11 -16.59 0.14
CA LEU A 103 37.22 -16.21 1.01
C LEU A 103 38.09 -17.44 1.28
N ALA A 104 39.40 -17.31 1.11
CA ALA A 104 40.35 -18.41 1.29
C ALA A 104 40.83 -18.52 2.75
N GLY A 105 40.69 -17.44 3.53
CA GLY A 105 40.97 -17.40 4.96
C GLY A 105 40.03 -16.45 5.71
N GLY A 106 39.78 -16.73 6.99
CA GLY A 106 38.86 -15.95 7.82
C GLY A 106 37.39 -16.03 7.37
N PHE A 107 36.58 -15.10 7.88
CA PHE A 107 35.19 -14.93 7.52
C PHE A 107 34.77 -13.47 7.73
N LEU A 108 33.68 -13.07 7.09
CA LEU A 108 33.02 -11.79 7.31
C LEU A 108 32.01 -11.93 8.46
N ASP A 109 32.29 -11.29 9.59
CA ASP A 109 31.35 -11.18 10.70
C ASP A 109 30.27 -10.15 10.34
N LEU A 110 29.26 -10.59 9.57
CA LEU A 110 28.20 -9.71 9.10
C LEU A 110 27.46 -8.99 10.24
N PRO A 111 27.12 -9.65 11.37
CA PRO A 111 26.55 -8.96 12.53
C PRO A 111 27.41 -7.80 13.05
N GLU A 112 28.71 -8.02 13.25
CA GLU A 112 29.63 -6.98 13.72
C GLU A 112 29.78 -5.84 12.70
N VAL A 113 29.85 -6.18 11.42
CA VAL A 113 29.93 -5.21 10.32
C VAL A 113 28.66 -4.35 10.26
N MET A 114 27.49 -4.96 10.40
CA MET A 114 26.21 -4.24 10.47
C MET A 114 26.12 -3.33 11.70
N ARG A 115 26.63 -3.79 12.85
CA ARG A 115 26.70 -2.97 14.07
C ARG A 115 27.57 -1.72 13.87
N ARG A 116 28.74 -1.85 13.23
CA ARG A 116 29.61 -0.70 12.92
C ARG A 116 28.99 0.27 11.93
N ASP A 117 28.29 -0.24 10.92
CA ASP A 117 27.54 0.59 9.97
C ASP A 117 26.43 1.38 10.69
N GLU A 118 25.75 0.77 11.65
CA GLU A 118 24.76 1.45 12.50
C GLU A 118 25.37 2.48 13.45
N GLU A 119 26.50 2.18 14.09
CA GLU A 119 27.21 3.12 14.96
C GLU A 119 27.72 4.33 14.20
N ALA A 120 28.30 4.13 13.01
CA ALA A 120 28.74 5.22 12.16
C ALA A 120 27.56 6.09 11.67
N ARG A 121 26.40 5.49 11.39
CA ARG A 121 25.15 6.24 11.10
C ARG A 121 24.74 7.10 12.29
N LEU A 122 24.62 6.49 13.47
CA LEU A 122 24.25 7.19 14.70
C LEU A 122 25.18 8.37 14.97
N GLU A 123 26.50 8.15 14.92
CA GLU A 123 27.48 9.23 15.12
C GLU A 123 27.25 10.37 14.13
N ARG A 124 27.11 10.07 12.82
CA ARG A 124 26.85 11.11 11.81
C ARG A 124 25.54 11.84 12.03
N GLU A 125 24.47 11.15 12.40
CA GLU A 125 23.18 11.78 12.73
C GLU A 125 23.32 12.73 13.93
N LEU A 126 24.02 12.31 14.98
CA LEU A 126 24.28 13.14 16.17
C LEU A 126 25.16 14.35 15.85
N TRP A 127 26.19 14.18 15.01
CA TRP A 127 27.08 15.27 14.58
C TRP A 127 26.38 16.26 13.65
N GLY A 128 25.63 15.76 12.67
CA GLY A 128 24.90 16.57 11.69
C GLY A 128 23.70 17.29 12.30
N GLY A 129 23.11 16.71 13.35
CA GLY A 129 21.96 17.26 14.05
C GLY A 129 20.72 17.44 13.15
N PRO A 130 19.69 18.13 13.63
CA PRO A 130 18.45 18.33 12.86
C PRO A 130 18.66 19.15 11.57
N ALA A 131 19.73 19.94 11.49
CA ALA A 131 20.03 20.77 10.33
C ALA A 131 20.42 19.95 9.09
N ALA A 132 21.03 18.77 9.27
CA ALA A 132 21.44 17.91 8.15
C ALA A 132 20.22 17.48 7.31
N THR A 133 19.19 16.94 7.96
CA THR A 133 17.95 16.55 7.28
C THR A 133 17.23 17.78 6.71
N TRP A 134 17.14 18.87 7.47
CA TRP A 134 16.47 20.09 7.02
C TRP A 134 17.12 20.71 5.79
N SER A 135 18.45 20.64 5.66
CA SER A 135 19.19 21.21 4.52
C SER A 135 18.86 20.54 3.17
N LEU A 136 18.32 19.32 3.21
CA LEU A 136 17.88 18.59 2.02
C LEU A 136 16.46 18.94 1.60
N VAL A 137 15.69 19.61 2.47
CA VAL A 137 14.30 19.95 2.23
C VAL A 137 14.19 21.20 1.35
N PRO A 138 13.41 21.18 0.24
CA PRO A 138 13.22 22.35 -0.59
C PRO A 138 12.61 23.52 0.19
N ALA A 139 13.11 24.73 -0.02
CA ALA A 139 12.68 25.92 0.73
C ALA A 139 11.16 26.16 0.62
N GLY A 140 10.60 26.04 -0.60
CA GLY A 140 9.16 26.21 -0.81
C GLY A 140 8.31 25.17 -0.07
N TYR A 141 8.80 23.94 0.06
CA TYR A 141 8.13 22.91 0.85
C TYR A 141 8.26 23.17 2.35
N ALA A 142 9.44 23.55 2.83
CA ALA A 142 9.67 23.90 4.23
C ALA A 142 8.74 25.05 4.67
N ASP A 143 8.59 26.08 3.83
CA ASP A 143 7.69 27.21 4.09
C ASP A 143 6.21 26.76 4.18
N ALA A 144 5.75 25.95 3.21
CA ALA A 144 4.38 25.43 3.22
C ALA A 144 4.12 24.55 4.46
N LEU A 145 5.05 23.67 4.81
CA LEU A 145 4.98 22.83 6.00
C LEU A 145 4.91 23.68 7.28
N MET A 146 5.74 24.72 7.41
CA MET A 146 5.74 25.58 8.59
C MET A 146 4.47 26.42 8.72
N GLN A 147 3.84 26.82 7.61
CA GLN A 147 2.52 27.44 7.64
C GLN A 147 1.45 26.49 8.17
N ILE A 148 1.49 25.21 7.77
CA ILE A 148 0.60 24.17 8.31
C ILE A 148 0.85 23.95 9.79
N VAL A 149 2.11 23.82 10.22
CA VAL A 149 2.47 23.65 11.63
C VAL A 149 1.94 24.82 12.45
N HIS A 150 2.13 26.06 11.99
CA HIS A 150 1.60 27.24 12.66
C HIS A 150 0.06 27.21 12.75
N PHE A 151 -0.63 26.88 11.66
CA PHE A 151 -2.09 26.73 11.62
C PHE A 151 -2.57 25.71 12.67
N VAL A 152 -2.00 24.50 12.65
CA VAL A 152 -2.40 23.41 13.55
C VAL A 152 -2.14 23.78 15.01
N GLN A 153 -0.97 24.34 15.34
CA GLN A 153 -0.65 24.76 16.70
C GLN A 153 -1.60 25.86 17.21
N PHE A 154 -1.89 26.86 16.38
CA PHE A 154 -2.82 27.94 16.75
C PHE A 154 -4.21 27.38 17.09
N TYR A 155 -4.77 26.55 16.22
CA TYR A 155 -6.11 25.98 16.44
C TYR A 155 -6.13 24.96 17.56
N ARG A 156 -5.07 24.16 17.77
CA ARG A 156 -4.92 23.31 18.96
C ARG A 156 -5.02 24.13 20.24
N ALA A 157 -4.24 25.20 20.37
CA ALA A 157 -4.26 26.06 21.55
C ALA A 157 -5.62 26.76 21.73
N SER A 158 -6.24 27.22 20.65
CA SER A 158 -7.54 27.89 20.71
C SER A 158 -8.66 26.94 21.12
N LEU A 159 -8.80 25.80 20.44
CA LEU A 159 -9.84 24.81 20.71
C LEU A 159 -9.70 24.21 22.10
N ALA A 160 -8.48 23.94 22.57
CA ALA A 160 -8.25 23.46 23.94
C ALA A 160 -8.77 24.43 25.01
N ARG A 161 -8.55 25.75 24.83
CA ARG A 161 -9.09 26.77 25.75
C ARG A 161 -10.62 26.81 25.74
N HIS A 162 -11.24 26.72 24.56
CA HIS A 162 -12.70 26.74 24.44
C HIS A 162 -13.33 25.46 24.99
N GLU A 163 -12.75 24.30 24.70
CA GLU A 163 -13.18 23.01 25.25
C GLU A 163 -13.10 23.01 26.78
N ALA A 164 -12.01 23.52 27.37
CA ALA A 164 -11.88 23.62 28.82
C ALA A 164 -12.99 24.47 29.46
N ARG A 165 -13.40 25.58 28.82
CA ARG A 165 -14.54 26.40 29.29
C ARG A 165 -15.87 25.66 29.19
N TYR A 166 -16.13 25.00 28.06
CA TYR A 166 -17.32 24.16 27.89
C TYR A 166 -17.41 23.10 29.00
N ARG A 167 -16.29 22.43 29.30
CA ARG A 167 -16.23 21.43 30.37
C ARG A 167 -16.47 22.05 31.75
N ALA A 168 -15.90 23.22 32.04
CA ALA A 168 -16.10 23.92 33.30
C ALA A 168 -17.56 24.37 33.53
N GLU A 169 -18.27 24.70 32.46
CA GLU A 169 -19.69 25.10 32.49
C GLU A 169 -20.67 23.90 32.53
N GLY A 170 -20.17 22.66 32.58
CA GLY A 170 -20.98 21.45 32.53
C GLY A 170 -21.46 21.06 31.12
N ASN A 171 -21.00 21.78 30.08
CA ASN A 171 -21.32 21.54 28.67
C ASN A 171 -20.39 20.50 28.03
N ALA A 172 -20.22 19.35 28.68
CA ALA A 172 -19.22 18.33 28.32
C ALA A 172 -19.82 17.04 27.73
N SER A 173 -21.11 17.01 27.39
CA SER A 173 -21.70 15.83 26.74
C SER A 173 -21.06 15.59 25.37
N ALA A 174 -21.04 14.33 24.92
CA ALA A 174 -20.47 13.97 23.62
C ALA A 174 -21.06 14.82 22.48
N ARG A 175 -22.38 15.02 22.49
CA ARG A 175 -23.11 15.85 21.52
C ARG A 175 -22.67 17.32 21.54
N GLN A 176 -22.49 17.93 22.71
CA GLN A 176 -22.07 19.33 22.80
C GLN A 176 -20.64 19.54 22.28
N LEU A 177 -19.77 18.57 22.53
CA LEU A 177 -18.41 18.57 21.99
C LEU A 177 -18.39 18.34 20.46
N ASP A 178 -19.29 17.51 19.93
CA ASP A 178 -19.47 17.36 18.48
C ASP A 178 -19.98 18.63 17.82
N GLU A 179 -20.96 19.31 18.43
CA GLU A 179 -21.46 20.59 17.93
C GLU A 179 -20.37 21.68 17.95
N LEU A 180 -19.49 21.68 18.96
CA LEU A 180 -18.33 22.56 19.00
C LEU A 180 -17.30 22.21 17.92
N ALA A 181 -17.00 20.92 17.73
CA ALA A 181 -16.10 20.43 16.68
C ALA A 181 -16.63 20.76 15.29
N ALA A 182 -17.94 20.60 15.04
CA ALA A 182 -18.56 20.94 13.76
C ALA A 182 -18.42 22.43 13.42
N ARG A 183 -18.73 23.32 14.37
CA ARG A 183 -18.54 24.78 14.18
C ARG A 183 -17.08 25.13 13.88
N ALA A 184 -16.15 24.49 14.59
CA ALA A 184 -14.72 24.70 14.36
C ALA A 184 -14.28 24.19 12.98
N ALA A 185 -14.68 22.97 12.61
CA ALA A 185 -14.37 22.37 11.31
C ALA A 185 -14.89 23.24 10.17
N ASP A 186 -16.12 23.73 10.24
CA ASP A 186 -16.70 24.59 9.21
C ASP A 186 -15.92 25.91 9.03
N ALA A 187 -15.48 26.53 10.12
CA ALA A 187 -14.67 27.74 10.06
C ALA A 187 -13.24 27.49 9.53
N MET A 188 -12.67 26.31 9.82
CA MET A 188 -11.29 25.95 9.50
C MET A 188 -11.12 25.30 8.12
N ARG A 189 -12.20 24.76 7.52
CA ARG A 189 -12.15 23.92 6.32
C ARG A 189 -11.52 24.60 5.10
N GLY A 190 -11.96 25.82 4.79
CA GLY A 190 -11.45 26.58 3.64
C GLY A 190 -9.94 26.83 3.74
N PRO A 191 -9.47 27.45 4.85
CA PRO A 191 -8.03 27.63 5.10
C PRO A 191 -7.22 26.32 5.08
N TRP A 192 -7.73 25.26 5.71
CA TRP A 192 -7.06 23.94 5.72
C TRP A 192 -6.88 23.38 4.31
N ASN A 193 -7.93 23.42 3.50
CA ASN A 193 -7.91 22.95 2.12
C ASN A 193 -6.92 23.73 1.24
N GLU A 194 -6.75 25.04 1.47
CA GLU A 194 -5.75 25.80 0.72
C GLU A 194 -4.31 25.46 1.14
N LEU A 195 -4.08 25.19 2.43
CA LEU A 195 -2.79 24.74 2.93
C LEU A 195 -2.42 23.37 2.36
N GLU A 196 -3.33 22.40 2.34
CA GLU A 196 -3.15 21.07 1.74
C GLU A 196 -2.75 21.14 0.26
N ARG A 197 -3.44 21.96 -0.54
CA ARG A 197 -3.12 22.16 -1.96
C ARG A 197 -1.80 22.88 -2.16
N THR A 198 -1.49 23.88 -1.32
CA THR A 198 -0.20 24.58 -1.36
C THR A 198 0.94 23.63 -1.04
N ALA A 199 0.78 22.79 -0.01
CA ALA A 199 1.75 21.78 0.34
C ALA A 199 1.91 20.72 -0.77
N SER A 200 0.82 20.27 -1.40
CA SER A 200 0.88 19.37 -2.56
C SER A 200 1.65 19.97 -3.74
N ARG A 201 1.39 21.24 -4.08
CA ARG A 201 2.16 21.94 -5.13
C ARG A 201 3.65 22.03 -4.78
N ALA A 202 3.99 22.40 -3.55
CA ALA A 202 5.37 22.52 -3.11
C ALA A 202 6.08 21.16 -3.02
N ALA A 203 5.36 20.11 -2.62
CA ALA A 203 5.88 18.75 -2.45
C ALA A 203 6.28 18.09 -3.78
N MET A 204 5.84 18.60 -4.93
CA MET A 204 6.27 18.10 -6.24
C MET A 204 7.79 18.16 -6.41
N GLU A 205 8.45 19.18 -5.87
CA GLU A 205 9.92 19.29 -5.90
C GLU A 205 10.59 18.19 -5.06
N CYS A 206 9.94 17.77 -3.97
CA CYS A 206 10.44 16.71 -3.10
C CYS A 206 10.46 15.34 -3.79
N LEU A 207 9.61 15.11 -4.80
CA LEU A 207 9.53 13.86 -5.54
C LEU A 207 10.68 13.65 -6.54
N THR A 208 11.48 14.68 -6.80
CA THR A 208 12.54 14.65 -7.84
C THR A 208 13.69 13.70 -7.49
N ARG A 209 14.02 13.56 -6.20
CA ARG A 209 15.14 12.74 -5.72
C ARG A 209 14.76 11.95 -4.47
N PRO A 210 15.10 10.65 -4.37
CA PRO A 210 14.73 9.82 -3.23
C PRO A 210 15.22 10.32 -1.88
N GLU A 211 16.41 10.92 -1.82
CA GLU A 211 16.97 11.50 -0.59
C GLU A 211 16.22 12.75 -0.13
N VAL A 212 15.77 13.59 -1.07
CA VAL A 212 14.96 14.79 -0.78
C VAL A 212 13.59 14.37 -0.27
N LEU A 213 12.95 13.38 -0.91
CA LEU A 213 11.67 12.83 -0.47
C LEU A 213 11.77 12.30 0.96
N ARG A 214 12.77 11.45 1.25
CA ARG A 214 12.98 10.90 2.59
C ARG A 214 13.19 11.99 3.64
N ALA A 215 14.06 12.97 3.35
CA ALA A 215 14.30 14.07 4.27
C ALA A 215 13.04 14.91 4.52
N SER A 216 12.28 15.21 3.47
CA SER A 216 11.04 16.00 3.55
C SER A 216 9.96 15.26 4.35
N LYS A 217 9.83 13.95 4.17
CA LYS A 217 8.92 13.10 4.97
C LYS A 217 9.36 13.06 6.43
N ALA A 218 10.64 12.82 6.70
CA ALA A 218 11.18 12.78 8.07
C ALA A 218 10.99 14.12 8.82
N VAL A 219 11.21 15.25 8.13
CA VAL A 219 10.95 16.58 8.70
C VAL A 219 9.46 16.77 8.97
N THR A 220 8.59 16.41 8.03
CA THR A 220 7.12 16.48 8.20
C THR A 220 6.67 15.68 9.41
N GLU A 221 7.14 14.44 9.52
CA GLU A 221 6.89 13.55 10.64
C GLU A 221 7.35 14.16 11.96
N THR A 222 8.54 14.76 11.99
CA THR A 222 9.10 15.36 13.21
C THR A 222 8.28 16.57 13.69
N VAL A 223 7.87 17.47 12.79
CA VAL A 223 7.27 18.76 13.18
C VAL A 223 5.75 18.77 13.21
N LEU A 224 5.09 17.90 12.42
CA LEU A 224 3.64 17.94 12.23
C LEU A 224 2.93 16.72 12.82
N THR A 225 3.44 15.50 12.66
CA THR A 225 2.75 14.29 13.13
C THR A 225 2.38 14.34 14.62
N PRO A 226 3.25 14.78 15.55
CA PRO A 226 2.89 14.90 16.97
C PRO A 226 1.67 15.81 17.22
N LEU A 227 1.38 16.74 16.30
CA LEU A 227 0.26 17.67 16.40
C LEU A 227 -1.05 17.09 15.87
N LEU A 228 -1.00 16.01 15.08
CA LEU A 228 -2.17 15.41 14.43
C LEU A 228 -2.51 14.01 14.94
N ILE A 229 -1.55 13.32 15.57
CA ILE A 229 -1.66 11.90 15.96
C ILE A 229 -2.76 11.59 17.00
N GLU A 230 -3.35 12.60 17.63
CA GLU A 230 -4.50 12.41 18.53
C GLU A 230 -5.80 12.09 17.75
N ALA A 231 -5.89 12.47 16.48
CA ALA A 231 -7.05 12.16 15.64
C ALA A 231 -7.07 10.65 15.29
N PRO A 232 -8.15 9.90 15.59
CA PRO A 232 -8.17 8.45 15.42
C PRO A 232 -7.86 7.94 14.00
N MET A 233 -8.40 8.60 12.97
CA MET A 233 -8.14 8.26 11.57
C MET A 233 -6.65 8.40 11.24
N ILE A 234 -6.06 9.54 11.63
CA ILE A 234 -4.64 9.86 11.35
C ILE A 234 -3.74 8.88 12.10
N ARG A 235 -4.01 8.67 13.39
CA ARG A 235 -3.28 7.73 14.25
C ARG A 235 -3.23 6.34 13.66
N ARG A 236 -4.38 5.83 13.24
CA ARG A 236 -4.48 4.48 12.69
C ARG A 236 -3.74 4.35 11.36
N SER A 237 -3.96 5.30 10.46
CA SER A 237 -3.31 5.30 9.14
C SER A 237 -1.79 5.44 9.25
N TYR A 238 -1.30 6.27 10.18
CA TYR A 238 0.14 6.47 10.41
C TYR A 238 0.82 5.27 11.08
N HIS A 239 0.23 4.69 12.13
CA HIS A 239 0.84 3.56 12.85
C HIS A 239 0.69 2.21 12.13
N LYS A 240 -0.25 2.08 11.18
CA LYS A 240 -0.38 0.92 10.31
C LYS A 240 -0.41 -0.40 11.11
N PRO A 241 -1.39 -0.60 12.01
CA PRO A 241 -1.40 -1.76 12.91
C PRO A 241 -1.39 -3.11 12.18
N LEU A 242 -1.90 -3.14 10.94
CA LEU A 242 -1.88 -4.32 10.05
C LEU A 242 -0.77 -4.26 8.98
N GLY A 243 0.19 -3.36 9.13
CA GLY A 243 1.33 -3.20 8.20
C GLY A 243 1.07 -2.30 6.98
N TYR A 244 -0.13 -1.72 6.84
CA TYR A 244 -0.49 -0.78 5.77
C TYR A 244 -1.47 0.31 6.26
N PRO A 245 -1.51 1.49 5.61
CA PRO A 245 -2.23 2.67 6.13
C PRO A 245 -3.74 2.70 5.84
N GLY A 246 -4.22 1.92 4.87
CA GLY A 246 -5.62 1.91 4.44
C GLY A 246 -6.39 0.67 4.87
N ASP A 247 -6.27 0.28 6.14
CA ASP A 247 -6.93 -0.94 6.64
C ASP A 247 -8.46 -0.82 6.80
N TYR A 248 -9.10 -1.94 7.16
CA TYR A 248 -10.56 -2.02 7.23
C TYR A 248 -11.19 -0.97 8.15
N GLN A 249 -10.53 -0.59 9.24
CA GLN A 249 -11.07 0.39 10.18
C GLN A 249 -10.86 1.82 9.69
N VAL A 250 -9.79 2.09 8.94
CA VAL A 250 -9.67 3.36 8.20
C VAL A 250 -10.80 3.49 7.18
N MET A 251 -11.14 2.40 6.48
CA MET A 251 -12.31 2.39 5.60
C MET A 251 -13.61 2.64 6.36
N LEU A 252 -13.80 2.04 7.55
CA LEU A 252 -14.96 2.32 8.41
C LEU A 252 -15.04 3.80 8.81
N TYR A 253 -13.93 4.44 9.18
CA TYR A 253 -13.92 5.89 9.45
C TYR A 253 -14.37 6.70 8.24
N TYR A 254 -13.92 6.33 7.03
CA TYR A 254 -14.37 6.98 5.81
C TYR A 254 -15.86 6.85 5.58
N TYR A 255 -16.41 5.65 5.78
CA TYR A 255 -17.82 5.40 5.55
C TYR A 255 -18.72 6.02 6.64
N ASP A 256 -18.32 5.96 7.90
CA ASP A 256 -19.12 6.48 9.02
C ASP A 256 -19.16 8.02 9.02
N ASN A 257 -18.08 8.68 8.57
CA ASN A 257 -18.03 10.12 8.35
C ASN A 257 -18.40 10.96 9.59
N THR A 258 -18.10 10.44 10.77
CA THR A 258 -18.40 11.02 12.09
C THR A 258 -17.26 11.93 12.58
N PHE A 259 -17.52 12.62 13.69
CA PHE A 259 -16.47 13.28 14.46
C PHE A 259 -15.97 12.29 15.52
N GLU A 260 -14.71 11.86 15.43
CA GLU A 260 -14.11 10.97 16.43
C GLU A 260 -12.85 11.56 17.06
N GLY A 261 -12.69 11.35 18.36
CA GLY A 261 -11.55 11.84 19.12
C GLY A 261 -11.94 12.20 20.56
N GLU A 262 -10.97 12.15 21.46
CA GLU A 262 -11.16 12.47 22.88
C GLU A 262 -11.27 13.99 23.12
N SER A 263 -10.56 14.78 22.31
CA SER A 263 -10.58 16.25 22.31
C SER A 263 -11.32 16.81 21.09
N VAL A 264 -11.79 18.05 21.19
CA VAL A 264 -12.42 18.77 20.06
C VAL A 264 -11.45 18.90 18.90
N VAL A 265 -10.17 19.14 19.18
CA VAL A 265 -9.16 19.25 18.11
C VAL A 265 -8.92 17.92 17.39
N ALA A 266 -8.88 16.80 18.14
CA ALA A 266 -8.80 15.47 17.53
C ALA A 266 -10.01 15.19 16.64
N ARG A 267 -11.21 15.57 17.07
CA ARG A 267 -12.46 15.44 16.28
C ARG A 267 -12.42 16.26 15.00
N VAL A 268 -11.95 17.50 15.04
CA VAL A 268 -11.83 18.37 13.85
C VAL A 268 -10.85 17.77 12.85
N PHE A 269 -9.64 17.38 13.27
CA PHE A 269 -8.65 16.83 12.35
C PHE A 269 -9.00 15.43 11.86
N HIS A 270 -9.65 14.60 12.69
CA HIS A 270 -10.26 13.35 12.22
C HIS A 270 -11.23 13.64 11.07
N LYS A 271 -12.15 14.59 11.28
CA LYS A 271 -13.14 14.96 10.28
C LYS A 271 -12.51 15.46 8.98
N PHE A 272 -11.48 16.31 9.07
CA PHE A 272 -10.76 16.79 7.89
C PHE A 272 -10.15 15.68 7.05
N PHE A 273 -9.53 14.69 7.68
CA PHE A 273 -8.95 13.56 6.96
C PHE A 273 -10.01 12.59 6.42
N VAL A 274 -11.16 12.47 7.09
CA VAL A 274 -12.29 11.67 6.60
C VAL A 274 -13.03 12.37 5.46
N GLU A 275 -13.07 13.70 5.43
CA GLU A 275 -13.64 14.51 4.35
C GLU A 275 -12.65 14.87 3.24
N HIS A 276 -11.37 14.53 3.42
CA HIS A 276 -10.33 14.69 2.41
C HIS A 276 -10.80 14.13 1.05
N PRO A 277 -10.48 14.76 -0.11
CA PRO A 277 -11.04 14.33 -1.40
C PRO A 277 -10.79 12.87 -1.75
N LEU A 278 -9.61 12.32 -1.43
CA LEU A 278 -9.34 10.88 -1.60
C LEU A 278 -10.21 9.99 -0.69
N SER A 279 -10.50 10.43 0.54
CA SER A 279 -11.38 9.72 1.47
C SER A 279 -12.85 9.84 1.06
N ASN A 280 -13.25 11.01 0.54
CA ASN A 280 -14.57 11.21 -0.05
C ASN A 280 -14.78 10.33 -1.28
N GLY A 281 -13.74 10.17 -2.11
CA GLY A 281 -13.72 9.23 -3.21
C GLY A 281 -13.93 7.77 -2.78
N VAL A 282 -13.52 7.38 -1.56
CA VAL A 282 -13.82 6.03 -1.03
C VAL A 282 -15.32 5.83 -0.78
N ARG A 283 -16.02 6.85 -0.29
CA ARG A 283 -17.49 6.78 -0.12
C ARG A 283 -18.22 6.77 -1.46
N THR A 284 -17.82 7.65 -2.37
CA THR A 284 -18.49 7.81 -3.66
C THR A 284 -18.21 6.66 -4.62
N ARG A 285 -17.01 6.04 -4.56
CA ARG A 285 -16.72 4.79 -5.28
C ARG A 285 -17.48 3.59 -4.72
N GLU A 286 -17.75 3.54 -3.41
CA GLU A 286 -18.58 2.50 -2.76
C GLU A 286 -20.01 2.58 -3.33
N GLN A 287 -20.62 3.77 -3.32
CA GLN A 287 -21.91 4.01 -3.95
C GLN A 287 -21.92 3.67 -5.45
N TYR A 288 -20.87 4.03 -6.18
CA TYR A 288 -20.76 3.69 -7.60
C TYR A 288 -20.72 2.18 -7.86
N VAL A 289 -20.07 1.40 -6.97
CA VAL A 289 -20.11 -0.07 -7.03
C VAL A 289 -21.50 -0.60 -6.75
N VAL A 290 -22.25 -0.03 -5.81
CA VAL A 290 -23.66 -0.38 -5.57
C VAL A 290 -24.50 -0.15 -6.83
N GLU A 291 -24.32 0.99 -7.52
CA GLU A 291 -25.00 1.28 -8.78
C GLU A 291 -24.63 0.31 -9.91
N LEU A 292 -23.34 -0.01 -10.05
CA LEU A 292 -22.87 -1.02 -11.01
C LEU A 292 -23.47 -2.39 -10.71
N MET A 293 -23.48 -2.80 -9.45
CA MET A 293 -24.08 -4.07 -9.02
C MET A 293 -25.58 -4.10 -9.32
N GLY A 294 -26.28 -2.97 -9.16
CA GLY A 294 -27.68 -2.79 -9.54
C GLY A 294 -27.94 -3.04 -11.02
N ARG A 295 -27.14 -2.41 -11.89
CA ARG A 295 -27.23 -2.57 -13.35
C ARG A 295 -26.92 -3.99 -13.79
N GLU A 296 -25.89 -4.61 -13.21
CA GLU A 296 -25.53 -6.00 -13.54
C GLU A 296 -26.60 -6.99 -13.10
N MET A 297 -27.18 -6.79 -11.91
CA MET A 297 -28.30 -7.59 -11.44
C MET A 297 -29.50 -7.48 -12.38
N GLU A 298 -29.86 -6.27 -12.84
CA GLU A 298 -30.95 -6.07 -13.81
C GLU A 298 -30.69 -6.78 -15.14
N ARG A 299 -29.46 -6.68 -15.66
CA ARG A 299 -29.04 -7.37 -16.87
C ARG A 299 -29.18 -8.89 -16.73
N VAL A 300 -28.75 -9.44 -15.60
CA VAL A 300 -28.85 -10.88 -15.32
C VAL A 300 -30.30 -11.33 -15.17
N GLN A 301 -31.14 -10.55 -14.49
CA GLN A 301 -32.58 -10.83 -14.38
C GLN A 301 -33.30 -10.77 -15.72
N ALA A 302 -32.96 -9.84 -16.61
CA ALA A 302 -33.52 -9.82 -17.96
C ALA A 302 -33.17 -11.10 -18.74
N ALA A 303 -31.97 -11.66 -18.53
CA ALA A 303 -31.55 -12.92 -19.14
C ALA A 303 -32.16 -14.18 -18.47
N ARG A 304 -32.62 -14.09 -17.20
CA ARG A 304 -33.28 -15.20 -16.48
C ARG A 304 -34.58 -15.68 -17.14
N VAL A 305 -35.21 -14.86 -17.98
CA VAL A 305 -36.39 -15.28 -18.77
C VAL A 305 -36.08 -16.56 -19.56
N ALA A 306 -34.83 -16.74 -20.01
CA ALA A 306 -34.38 -17.94 -20.72
C ALA A 306 -33.78 -19.04 -19.81
N ASP A 307 -33.38 -18.71 -18.57
CA ASP A 307 -32.81 -19.63 -17.59
C ASP A 307 -33.23 -19.24 -16.15
N PRO A 308 -34.36 -19.76 -15.65
CA PRO A 308 -34.89 -19.43 -14.32
C PRO A 308 -33.98 -19.81 -13.15
N ALA A 309 -33.01 -20.72 -13.36
CA ALA A 309 -32.07 -21.18 -12.34
C ALA A 309 -30.84 -20.26 -12.20
N ARG A 310 -30.61 -19.35 -13.15
CA ARG A 310 -29.39 -18.52 -13.22
C ARG A 310 -29.27 -17.52 -12.07
N GLY A 311 -28.46 -17.78 -11.03
CA GLY A 311 -28.18 -16.81 -9.97
C GLY A 311 -27.39 -15.58 -10.44
N PHE A 312 -27.23 -14.58 -9.57
CA PHE A 312 -26.35 -13.44 -9.76
C PHE A 312 -25.05 -13.64 -8.97
N ALA A 313 -23.92 -13.79 -9.66
CA ALA A 313 -22.63 -14.07 -9.01
C ALA A 313 -21.70 -12.84 -9.02
N VAL A 314 -21.24 -12.45 -7.83
CA VAL A 314 -20.40 -11.26 -7.61
C VAL A 314 -19.13 -11.61 -6.84
N THR A 315 -17.99 -11.07 -7.26
CA THR A 315 -16.74 -11.16 -6.50
C THR A 315 -16.18 -9.78 -6.16
N SER A 316 -15.86 -9.58 -4.87
CA SER A 316 -15.15 -8.40 -4.35
C SER A 316 -13.72 -8.80 -3.98
N LEU A 317 -12.72 -8.23 -4.68
CA LEU A 317 -11.30 -8.51 -4.42
C LEU A 317 -10.65 -7.37 -3.61
N GLY A 318 -10.05 -7.74 -2.47
CA GLY A 318 -9.61 -6.78 -1.46
C GLY A 318 -10.83 -6.09 -0.86
N CYS A 319 -11.78 -6.89 -0.37
CA CYS A 319 -13.13 -6.44 -0.09
C CYS A 319 -13.22 -5.44 1.07
N GLY A 320 -12.20 -5.36 1.94
CA GLY A 320 -12.28 -4.50 3.12
C GLY A 320 -13.54 -4.85 3.94
N PRO A 321 -14.22 -3.84 4.55
CA PRO A 321 -15.49 -4.05 5.25
C PRO A 321 -16.68 -4.46 4.37
N ALA A 322 -16.54 -4.49 3.04
CA ALA A 322 -17.60 -4.81 2.07
C ALA A 322 -18.94 -4.08 2.32
N ARG A 323 -18.89 -2.79 2.67
CA ARG A 323 -20.10 -2.00 3.00
C ARG A 323 -21.04 -1.90 1.80
N GLU A 324 -20.49 -1.86 0.59
CA GLU A 324 -21.22 -1.88 -0.67
C GLU A 324 -22.17 -3.07 -0.81
N VAL A 325 -21.85 -4.23 -0.21
CA VAL A 325 -22.72 -5.41 -0.25
C VAL A 325 -23.92 -5.20 0.67
N ALA A 326 -23.69 -4.73 1.90
CA ALA A 326 -24.77 -4.45 2.84
C ALA A 326 -25.71 -3.35 2.32
N ASP A 327 -25.14 -2.30 1.71
CA ASP A 327 -25.86 -1.16 1.16
C ASP A 327 -26.65 -1.57 -0.09
N PHE A 328 -26.08 -2.39 -0.98
CA PHE A 328 -26.82 -2.99 -2.10
C PHE A 328 -28.02 -3.82 -1.63
N VAL A 329 -27.82 -4.73 -0.69
CA VAL A 329 -28.88 -5.62 -0.19
C VAL A 329 -30.01 -4.81 0.45
N THR A 330 -29.65 -3.82 1.27
CA THR A 330 -30.62 -2.98 1.99
C THR A 330 -31.37 -2.03 1.07
N THR A 331 -30.67 -1.42 0.10
CA THR A 331 -31.26 -0.47 -0.85
C THR A 331 -32.19 -1.17 -1.84
N ARG A 332 -31.80 -2.35 -2.33
CA ARG A 332 -32.60 -3.09 -3.32
C ARG A 332 -33.75 -3.86 -2.69
N GLY A 333 -33.54 -4.42 -1.49
CA GLY A 333 -34.55 -5.13 -0.70
C GLY A 333 -34.93 -6.52 -1.21
N ALA A 334 -35.20 -6.68 -2.51
CA ALA A 334 -35.57 -7.96 -3.12
C ALA A 334 -35.11 -8.09 -4.58
N TRP A 335 -34.96 -9.33 -5.04
CA TRP A 335 -34.67 -9.71 -6.43
C TRP A 335 -35.12 -11.15 -6.71
N ASP A 336 -35.20 -11.51 -7.99
CA ASP A 336 -35.51 -12.88 -8.40
C ASP A 336 -34.28 -13.79 -8.35
N GLY A 337 -34.43 -14.92 -7.67
CA GLY A 337 -33.39 -15.95 -7.54
C GLY A 337 -32.29 -15.65 -6.52
N GLU A 338 -31.24 -16.47 -6.53
CA GLU A 338 -30.14 -16.35 -5.57
C GLU A 338 -29.06 -15.37 -6.05
N ALA A 339 -28.59 -14.53 -5.14
CA ALA A 339 -27.39 -13.74 -5.30
C ALA A 339 -26.26 -14.32 -4.45
N HIS A 340 -25.07 -14.42 -5.03
CA HIS A 340 -23.91 -15.03 -4.39
C HIS A 340 -22.75 -14.05 -4.40
N TRP A 341 -22.22 -13.71 -3.22
CA TRP A 341 -21.01 -12.90 -3.12
C TRP A 341 -19.83 -13.74 -2.65
N ILE A 342 -18.71 -13.60 -3.35
CA ILE A 342 -17.39 -14.06 -2.92
C ILE A 342 -16.60 -12.84 -2.47
N LEU A 343 -16.23 -12.81 -1.19
CA LEU A 343 -15.46 -11.73 -0.58
C LEU A 343 -14.04 -12.22 -0.33
N ILE A 344 -13.06 -11.58 -0.97
CA ILE A 344 -11.66 -11.97 -0.89
C ILE A 344 -10.87 -10.88 -0.18
N ASP A 345 -10.20 -11.22 0.91
CA ASP A 345 -9.29 -10.32 1.61
C ASP A 345 -8.18 -11.13 2.28
N GLN A 346 -7.03 -10.49 2.53
CA GLN A 346 -5.88 -11.14 3.12
C GLN A 346 -5.97 -11.21 4.66
N GLU A 347 -6.83 -10.40 5.27
CA GLU A 347 -6.96 -10.30 6.73
C GLU A 347 -8.25 -10.98 7.22
N GLU A 348 -8.14 -11.92 8.17
CA GLU A 348 -9.29 -12.62 8.76
C GLU A 348 -10.23 -11.67 9.51
N GLU A 349 -9.67 -10.68 10.22
CA GLU A 349 -10.46 -9.69 10.96
C GLU A 349 -11.33 -8.84 10.02
N THR A 350 -10.77 -8.42 8.88
CA THR A 350 -11.49 -7.72 7.82
C THR A 350 -12.65 -8.56 7.28
N LEU A 351 -12.41 -9.84 6.96
CA LEU A 351 -13.45 -10.76 6.48
C LEU A 351 -14.56 -10.97 7.53
N SER A 352 -14.22 -10.99 8.82
CA SER A 352 -15.20 -11.09 9.90
C SER A 352 -16.10 -9.85 9.99
N VAL A 353 -15.56 -8.65 9.74
CA VAL A 353 -16.34 -7.42 9.65
C VAL A 353 -17.26 -7.45 8.42
N ALA A 354 -16.71 -7.78 7.26
CA ALA A 354 -17.45 -7.88 5.99
C ALA A 354 -18.61 -8.88 6.07
N TYR A 355 -18.32 -10.10 6.55
CA TYR A 355 -19.32 -11.15 6.72
C TYR A 355 -20.46 -10.71 7.65
N ARG A 356 -20.13 -10.14 8.83
CA ARG A 356 -21.16 -9.70 9.78
C ARG A 356 -22.04 -8.58 9.22
N GLY A 357 -21.45 -7.62 8.51
CA GLY A 357 -22.18 -6.51 7.88
C GLY A 357 -23.17 -7.01 6.83
N ALA A 358 -22.66 -7.74 5.83
CA ALA A 358 -23.48 -8.26 4.74
C ALA A 358 -24.51 -9.30 5.21
N GLN A 359 -24.14 -10.22 6.09
CA GLN A 359 -25.06 -11.25 6.61
C GLN A 359 -26.20 -10.63 7.41
N ARG A 360 -25.93 -9.56 8.17
CA ARG A 360 -26.98 -8.82 8.90
C ARG A 360 -27.98 -8.20 7.92
N ALA A 361 -27.51 -7.58 6.84
CA ALA A 361 -28.38 -6.98 5.82
C ALA A 361 -29.24 -8.03 5.10
N ILE A 362 -28.67 -9.18 4.74
CA ILE A 362 -29.40 -10.31 4.13
C ILE A 362 -30.48 -10.80 5.09
N ALA A 363 -30.13 -11.05 6.35
CA ALA A 363 -31.08 -11.55 7.35
C ALA A 363 -32.21 -10.55 7.66
N SER A 364 -31.91 -9.24 7.71
CA SER A 364 -32.91 -8.22 8.02
C SER A 364 -33.88 -7.93 6.87
N THR A 365 -33.44 -8.13 5.63
CA THR A 365 -34.28 -7.94 4.43
C THR A 365 -35.02 -9.22 4.02
N GLY A 366 -34.53 -10.39 4.43
CA GLY A 366 -35.04 -11.68 3.95
C GLY A 366 -34.67 -11.97 2.49
N ALA A 367 -33.70 -11.24 1.94
CA ALA A 367 -33.28 -11.39 0.55
C ALA A 367 -32.61 -12.76 0.32
N LEU A 368 -32.80 -13.31 -0.89
CA LEU A 368 -32.20 -14.59 -1.29
C LEU A 368 -30.72 -14.41 -1.66
N GLY A 369 -29.86 -14.36 -0.64
CA GLY A 369 -28.43 -14.10 -0.76
C GLY A 369 -27.57 -15.08 0.02
N SER A 370 -26.39 -15.41 -0.50
CA SER A 370 -25.35 -16.15 0.23
C SER A 370 -23.96 -15.52 0.08
N LEU A 371 -23.13 -15.73 1.11
CA LEU A 371 -21.80 -15.14 1.23
C LEU A 371 -20.74 -16.24 1.37
N HIS A 372 -19.62 -16.09 0.68
CA HIS A 372 -18.43 -16.91 0.86
C HIS A 372 -17.20 -16.03 1.02
N CYS A 373 -16.50 -16.17 2.15
CA CYS A 373 -15.28 -15.42 2.43
C CYS A 373 -14.05 -16.29 2.14
N LEU A 374 -13.09 -15.73 1.39
CA LEU A 374 -11.82 -16.38 1.07
C LEU A 374 -10.67 -15.56 1.65
N ASN A 375 -9.95 -16.14 2.62
CA ASN A 375 -8.75 -15.53 3.18
C ASN A 375 -7.55 -15.79 2.27
N LEU A 376 -7.32 -14.88 1.32
CA LEU A 376 -6.29 -15.02 0.28
C LEU A 376 -5.57 -13.68 0.07
N SER A 377 -4.25 -13.70 0.11
CA SER A 377 -3.44 -12.54 -0.28
C SER A 377 -3.35 -12.39 -1.79
N PHE A 378 -3.20 -11.15 -2.27
CA PHE A 378 -3.00 -10.91 -3.71
C PHE A 378 -1.76 -11.65 -4.25
N ALA A 379 -0.73 -11.81 -3.43
CA ALA A 379 0.49 -12.52 -3.81
C ALA A 379 0.21 -14.00 -4.10
N GLN A 380 -0.63 -14.64 -3.28
CA GLN A 380 -1.10 -16.01 -3.54
C GLN A 380 -1.96 -16.06 -4.81
N LEU A 381 -2.86 -15.10 -5.03
CA LEU A 381 -3.69 -15.05 -6.24
C LEU A 381 -2.86 -14.94 -7.53
N LEU A 382 -1.75 -14.20 -7.49
CA LEU A 382 -0.83 -14.08 -8.63
C LEU A 382 0.05 -15.33 -8.84
N GLN A 383 0.43 -16.03 -7.76
CA GLN A 383 1.32 -17.19 -7.82
C GLN A 383 0.57 -18.49 -8.11
N GLU A 384 -0.65 -18.61 -7.61
CA GLU A 384 -1.47 -19.81 -7.68
C GLU A 384 -2.86 -19.49 -8.25
N PRO A 385 -2.98 -19.27 -9.58
CA PRO A 385 -4.27 -18.98 -10.21
C PRO A 385 -5.35 -20.05 -9.95
N ALA A 386 -4.94 -21.27 -9.58
CA ALA A 386 -5.83 -22.37 -9.21
C ALA A 386 -6.63 -22.10 -7.92
N LEU A 387 -6.18 -21.20 -7.04
CA LEU A 387 -6.93 -20.81 -5.84
C LEU A 387 -8.23 -20.05 -6.18
N MET A 388 -8.31 -19.49 -7.38
CA MET A 388 -9.49 -18.80 -7.88
C MET A 388 -10.48 -19.75 -8.59
N LYS A 389 -10.33 -21.08 -8.50
CA LYS A 389 -11.28 -22.04 -9.08
C LYS A 389 -12.71 -21.90 -8.53
N SER A 390 -12.86 -21.47 -7.28
CA SER A 390 -14.18 -21.14 -6.70
C SER A 390 -14.78 -19.86 -7.26
N VAL A 391 -13.98 -19.05 -7.96
CA VAL A 391 -14.35 -17.79 -8.62
C VAL A 391 -14.43 -18.06 -10.12
N GLU A 392 -15.46 -18.75 -10.56
CA GLU A 392 -15.74 -18.94 -11.98
C GLU A 392 -17.14 -18.44 -12.33
N ARG A 393 -17.33 -18.04 -13.60
CA ARG A 393 -18.62 -17.61 -14.16
C ARG A 393 -19.28 -16.46 -13.38
N GLN A 394 -18.49 -15.46 -12.99
CA GLN A 394 -18.98 -14.28 -12.27
C GLN A 394 -19.68 -13.30 -13.23
N ASP A 395 -20.83 -12.76 -12.84
CA ASP A 395 -21.51 -11.70 -13.60
C ASP A 395 -20.89 -10.33 -13.32
N PHE A 396 -20.35 -10.13 -12.12
CA PHE A 396 -19.64 -8.92 -11.73
C PHE A 396 -18.43 -9.21 -10.86
N ILE A 397 -17.27 -8.67 -11.22
CA ILE A 397 -16.07 -8.69 -10.38
C ILE A 397 -15.61 -7.25 -10.20
N TYR A 398 -15.22 -6.87 -8.98
CA TYR A 398 -14.66 -5.55 -8.74
C TYR A 398 -13.53 -5.55 -7.71
N SER A 399 -12.69 -4.51 -7.80
CA SER A 399 -11.68 -4.17 -6.80
C SER A 399 -11.48 -2.66 -6.81
N THR A 400 -11.68 -1.99 -5.68
CA THR A 400 -11.78 -0.52 -5.65
C THR A 400 -10.52 0.19 -5.17
N GLY A 401 -9.64 -0.45 -4.39
CA GLY A 401 -8.44 0.17 -3.81
C GLY A 401 -7.15 -0.63 -3.89
N LEU A 402 -7.18 -1.90 -4.32
CA LEU A 402 -5.96 -2.74 -4.40
C LEU A 402 -5.00 -2.24 -5.48
N PHE A 403 -5.52 -1.72 -6.59
CA PHE A 403 -4.73 -1.39 -7.77
C PHE A 403 -3.88 -0.14 -7.59
N ASP A 404 -4.18 0.67 -6.57
CA ASP A 404 -3.36 1.81 -6.14
C ASP A 404 -1.95 1.39 -5.70
N TYR A 405 -1.71 0.11 -5.44
CA TYR A 405 -0.42 -0.41 -4.97
C TYR A 405 0.30 -1.30 -6.00
N LEU A 406 -0.39 -1.70 -7.07
CA LEU A 406 0.14 -2.66 -8.02
C LEU A 406 0.82 -1.96 -9.18
N ARG A 407 2.11 -2.26 -9.41
CA ARG A 407 2.81 -1.83 -10.64
C ARG A 407 2.14 -2.41 -11.88
N GLU A 408 2.22 -1.69 -12.99
CA GLU A 408 1.49 -1.96 -14.25
C GLU A 408 1.52 -3.45 -14.65
N GLY A 409 2.70 -4.07 -14.73
CA GLY A 409 2.80 -5.47 -15.17
C GLY A 409 2.12 -6.50 -14.27
N ARG A 410 2.04 -6.24 -12.94
CA ARG A 410 1.31 -7.08 -11.98
C ARG A 410 -0.19 -6.82 -12.05
N ALA A 411 -0.59 -5.55 -12.16
CA ALA A 411 -1.97 -5.15 -12.35
C ALA A 411 -2.58 -5.79 -13.61
N GLN A 412 -1.88 -5.72 -14.75
CA GLN A 412 -2.31 -6.36 -16.00
C GLN A 412 -2.49 -7.87 -15.88
N ALA A 413 -1.57 -8.56 -15.18
CA ALA A 413 -1.65 -10.00 -14.97
C ALA A 413 -2.87 -10.39 -14.11
N LEU A 414 -3.12 -9.63 -13.04
CA LEU A 414 -4.28 -9.86 -12.18
C LEU A 414 -5.60 -9.57 -12.92
N ILE A 415 -5.68 -8.47 -13.67
CA ILE A 415 -6.85 -8.12 -14.47
C ILE A 415 -7.15 -9.21 -15.49
N ALA A 416 -6.15 -9.72 -16.20
CA ALA A 416 -6.35 -10.81 -17.15
C ALA A 416 -6.93 -12.06 -16.47
N GLY A 417 -6.38 -12.47 -15.32
CA GLY A 417 -6.88 -13.62 -14.56
C GLY A 417 -8.28 -13.43 -13.98
N LEU A 418 -8.66 -12.22 -13.57
CA LEU A 418 -10.03 -11.91 -13.13
C LEU A 418 -11.00 -11.89 -14.33
N TYR A 419 -10.59 -11.32 -15.45
CA TYR A 419 -11.43 -11.22 -16.65
C TYR A 419 -11.78 -12.60 -17.24
N GLU A 420 -10.84 -13.56 -17.22
CA GLU A 420 -11.11 -14.94 -17.63
C GLU A 420 -12.27 -15.58 -16.86
N ARG A 421 -12.46 -15.15 -15.60
CA ARG A 421 -13.46 -15.68 -14.65
C ARG A 421 -14.84 -15.08 -14.78
N LEU A 422 -14.99 -14.04 -15.60
CA LEU A 422 -16.29 -13.50 -15.95
C LEU A 422 -17.10 -14.51 -16.77
N ALA A 423 -18.39 -14.59 -16.50
CA ALA A 423 -19.36 -15.16 -17.40
C ALA A 423 -19.42 -14.34 -18.71
N PRO A 424 -19.92 -14.91 -19.82
CA PRO A 424 -20.24 -14.12 -21.01
C PRO A 424 -21.17 -12.95 -20.67
N GLY A 425 -20.83 -11.75 -21.14
CA GLY A 425 -21.53 -10.51 -20.77
C GLY A 425 -21.20 -9.96 -19.38
N GLY A 426 -20.37 -10.62 -18.57
CA GLY A 426 -19.98 -10.15 -17.24
C GLY A 426 -19.10 -8.90 -17.25
N LEU A 427 -19.10 -8.16 -16.14
CA LEU A 427 -18.32 -6.94 -15.96
C LEU A 427 -17.16 -7.13 -14.98
N LEU A 428 -15.97 -6.63 -15.33
CA LEU A 428 -14.89 -6.37 -14.39
C LEU A 428 -14.73 -4.86 -14.19
N ALA A 429 -14.74 -4.39 -12.94
CA ALA A 429 -14.57 -2.98 -12.59
C ALA A 429 -13.38 -2.77 -11.65
N ILE A 430 -12.38 -2.00 -12.08
CA ILE A 430 -11.14 -1.76 -11.34
C ILE A 430 -10.99 -0.28 -10.99
N GLY A 431 -11.02 0.04 -9.70
CA GLY A 431 -10.78 1.38 -9.17
C GLY A 431 -9.29 1.69 -9.05
N ASN A 432 -8.89 2.92 -9.34
CA ASN A 432 -7.55 3.44 -9.07
C ASN A 432 -7.56 4.95 -8.82
N ALA A 433 -6.71 5.45 -7.90
CA ALA A 433 -6.53 6.85 -7.62
C ALA A 433 -6.14 7.63 -8.90
N LEU A 434 -6.83 8.74 -9.14
CA LEU A 434 -6.70 9.54 -10.36
C LEU A 434 -5.45 10.42 -10.32
N ALA A 435 -4.72 10.49 -11.43
CA ALA A 435 -3.69 11.50 -11.70
C ALA A 435 -4.14 12.49 -12.82
N PRO A 436 -3.74 13.78 -12.74
CA PRO A 436 -2.99 14.40 -11.64
C PRO A 436 -3.84 14.55 -10.37
N ASN A 437 -3.19 14.50 -9.20
CA ASN A 437 -3.86 14.65 -7.91
C ASN A 437 -3.28 15.85 -7.16
N GLU A 438 -4.11 16.82 -6.79
CA GLU A 438 -3.67 18.02 -6.04
C GLU A 438 -3.74 17.84 -4.51
N TRP A 439 -4.08 16.63 -4.06
CA TRP A 439 -4.35 16.24 -2.67
C TRP A 439 -3.46 15.08 -2.20
N PHE A 440 -2.32 14.86 -2.87
CA PHE A 440 -1.46 13.71 -2.58
C PHE A 440 -0.56 13.93 -1.36
N TRP A 441 -0.38 15.19 -0.91
CA TRP A 441 0.57 15.53 0.14
C TRP A 441 0.25 14.87 1.48
N SER A 442 -0.96 14.99 2.00
CA SER A 442 -1.29 14.40 3.30
C SER A 442 -1.17 12.87 3.32
N PRO A 443 -1.65 12.11 2.32
CA PRO A 443 -1.31 10.69 2.20
C PRO A 443 0.20 10.44 2.20
N GLU A 444 0.95 11.07 1.28
CA GLU A 444 2.37 10.73 1.06
C GLU A 444 3.29 11.17 2.21
N PHE A 445 3.08 12.37 2.77
CA PHE A 445 4.00 13.00 3.71
C PHE A 445 3.52 12.96 5.16
N VAL A 446 2.21 12.95 5.43
CA VAL A 446 1.68 12.90 6.80
C VAL A 446 1.41 11.46 7.24
N LEU A 447 0.85 10.63 6.36
CA LEU A 447 0.46 9.25 6.69
C LEU A 447 1.49 8.20 6.23
N ASP A 448 2.53 8.62 5.52
CA ASP A 448 3.46 7.72 4.82
C ASP A 448 2.70 6.68 3.97
N TRP A 449 1.70 7.17 3.24
CA TRP A 449 0.78 6.41 2.41
C TRP A 449 1.01 6.73 0.92
N THR A 450 1.93 5.99 0.32
CA THR A 450 2.25 6.10 -1.11
C THR A 450 1.28 5.32 -1.98
N LEU A 451 0.64 6.03 -2.92
CA LEU A 451 -0.27 5.48 -3.93
C LEU A 451 0.30 5.64 -5.34
N LEU A 452 -0.03 4.70 -6.24
CA LEU A 452 0.21 4.80 -7.66
C LEU A 452 -0.99 5.49 -8.34
N TYR A 453 -0.93 6.81 -8.41
CA TYR A 453 -1.89 7.62 -9.16
C TYR A 453 -1.73 7.36 -10.66
N ARG A 454 -2.85 7.18 -11.37
CA ARG A 454 -2.86 6.88 -12.80
C ARG A 454 -3.67 7.88 -13.61
N THR A 455 -3.12 8.26 -14.76
CA THR A 455 -3.82 8.95 -15.83
C THR A 455 -4.81 8.03 -16.53
N ARG A 456 -5.72 8.60 -17.32
CA ARG A 456 -6.67 7.82 -18.12
C ARG A 456 -5.97 6.82 -19.07
N ASP A 457 -4.87 7.23 -19.69
CA ASP A 457 -4.11 6.37 -20.59
C ASP A 457 -3.40 5.24 -19.85
N GLU A 458 -2.89 5.50 -18.64
CA GLU A 458 -2.36 4.46 -17.76
C GLU A 458 -3.41 3.44 -17.36
N MET A 459 -4.64 3.90 -17.08
CA MET A 459 -5.76 3.01 -16.80
C MET A 459 -6.08 2.10 -18.00
N LEU A 460 -6.14 2.64 -19.22
CA LEU A 460 -6.35 1.85 -20.43
C LEU A 460 -5.25 0.79 -20.65
N ARG A 461 -3.99 1.13 -20.36
CA ARG A 461 -2.88 0.17 -20.47
C ARG A 461 -2.99 -1.00 -19.50
N LEU A 462 -3.76 -0.89 -18.41
CA LEU A 462 -3.96 -2.02 -17.50
C LEU A 462 -4.74 -3.19 -18.15
N ALA A 463 -5.52 -2.91 -19.20
CA ALA A 463 -6.25 -3.92 -19.95
C ALA A 463 -5.40 -4.65 -21.03
N ALA A 464 -4.13 -4.27 -21.23
CA ALA A 464 -3.33 -4.70 -22.38
C ALA A 464 -3.09 -6.23 -22.49
N LYS A 465 -3.27 -6.99 -21.40
CA LYS A 465 -3.12 -8.45 -21.38
C LYS A 465 -4.44 -9.22 -21.43
N VAL A 466 -5.56 -8.51 -21.55
CA VAL A 466 -6.89 -9.13 -21.61
C VAL A 466 -7.14 -9.69 -23.03
N ALA A 467 -7.60 -10.93 -23.10
CA ALA A 467 -7.95 -11.59 -24.36
C ALA A 467 -9.43 -11.39 -24.73
N GLY A 468 -9.78 -11.58 -26.02
CA GLY A 468 -11.18 -11.68 -26.48
C GLY A 468 -11.92 -10.34 -26.60
N GLU A 469 -11.24 -9.31 -27.14
CA GLU A 469 -11.82 -8.02 -27.56
C GLU A 469 -12.88 -7.45 -26.57
N PRO A 470 -12.50 -7.16 -25.32
CA PRO A 470 -13.42 -6.54 -24.36
C PRO A 470 -13.90 -5.18 -24.87
N GLU A 471 -15.13 -4.81 -24.53
CA GLU A 471 -15.48 -3.40 -24.48
C GLU A 471 -14.79 -2.78 -23.26
N VAL A 472 -14.06 -1.69 -23.50
CA VAL A 472 -13.21 -1.02 -22.50
C VAL A 472 -13.68 0.41 -22.31
N GLU A 473 -14.01 0.75 -21.07
CA GLU A 473 -14.36 2.11 -20.69
C GLU A 473 -13.52 2.54 -19.48
N VAL A 474 -13.16 3.82 -19.42
CA VAL A 474 -12.60 4.44 -18.22
C VAL A 474 -13.50 5.58 -17.80
N THR A 475 -14.14 5.43 -16.64
CA THR A 475 -15.03 6.41 -16.02
C THR A 475 -14.38 7.03 -14.78
N VAL A 476 -14.91 8.15 -14.31
CA VAL A 476 -14.52 8.77 -13.04
C VAL A 476 -15.70 8.61 -12.09
N GLU A 477 -15.42 8.22 -10.85
CA GLU A 477 -16.46 8.16 -9.81
C GLU A 477 -16.94 9.59 -9.43
N PRO A 478 -18.17 9.76 -8.89
CA PRO A 478 -18.78 11.08 -8.68
C PRO A 478 -17.96 12.10 -7.86
N GLY A 479 -17.12 11.63 -6.93
CA GLY A 479 -16.22 12.41 -6.10
C GLY A 479 -14.95 12.91 -6.81
N GLY A 480 -14.67 12.45 -8.03
CA GLY A 480 -13.56 12.93 -8.85
C GLY A 480 -12.16 12.46 -8.43
N ALA A 481 -12.05 11.52 -7.48
CA ALA A 481 -10.79 11.10 -6.90
C ALA A 481 -10.25 9.78 -7.48
N TYR A 482 -11.12 8.94 -8.06
CA TYR A 482 -10.73 7.64 -8.61
C TYR A 482 -11.26 7.44 -10.04
N PHE A 483 -10.45 6.81 -10.88
CA PHE A 483 -10.90 6.21 -12.12
C PHE A 483 -11.47 4.81 -11.86
N PHE A 484 -12.42 4.39 -12.68
CA PHE A 484 -12.82 2.99 -12.85
C PHE A 484 -12.51 2.54 -14.27
N LEU A 485 -11.68 1.51 -14.41
CA LEU A 485 -11.55 0.74 -15.65
C LEU A 485 -12.65 -0.32 -15.66
N LEU A 486 -13.56 -0.22 -16.63
CA LEU A 486 -14.66 -1.14 -16.85
C LEU A 486 -14.34 -2.01 -18.08
N LEU A 487 -14.38 -3.33 -17.89
CA LEU A 487 -14.10 -4.33 -18.93
C LEU A 487 -15.28 -5.28 -19.05
N ARG A 488 -16.01 -5.19 -20.16
CA ARG A 488 -17.13 -6.07 -20.46
C ARG A 488 -16.67 -7.27 -21.27
N LYS A 489 -16.99 -8.47 -20.80
CA LYS A 489 -16.78 -9.69 -21.58
C LYS A 489 -17.86 -9.83 -22.67
N PRO A 490 -17.51 -10.15 -23.94
CA PRO A 490 -18.50 -10.38 -24.98
C PRO A 490 -19.55 -11.41 -24.57
N ALA A 491 -20.79 -11.21 -25.04
CA ALA A 491 -21.92 -12.09 -24.73
C ALA A 491 -21.84 -13.45 -25.45
N SER A 492 -21.08 -13.55 -26.53
CA SER A 492 -20.77 -14.78 -27.26
C SER A 492 -19.27 -15.07 -27.15
N ALA A 493 -18.90 -16.28 -26.70
CA ALA A 493 -17.53 -16.75 -26.90
C ALA A 493 -17.30 -16.88 -28.40
N ALA A 494 -16.30 -16.16 -28.93
CA ALA A 494 -15.83 -16.35 -30.30
C ALA A 494 -15.24 -17.75 -30.49
#